data_AF-A0A7J7MYB4-F1
#
_entry.id   AF-A0A7J7MYB4-F1
#
_cell.length_a   1.000
_cell.length_b   1.000
_cell.length_c   1.000
_cell.angle_alpha   90.00
_cell.angle_beta   90.00
_cell.angle_gamma   90.00
#
_symmetry.space_group_name_H-M   'P 1'
#
loop_
_entity.id
_entity.type
_entity.pdbx_description
1 polymer ?
#
loop_
_entity_poly.entity_id
_entity_poly.type
_entity_poly.pdbx_seq_one_letter_code
_entity_poly.pdbx_strand_id
1 'polypeptide(L)'
;MLKRNSTSGTTGSDGVEGEVKKRRVDPPSQLTGAKVTENRSGEEDELKAVEDRAGLAACNGEEEMNKMGICLGMEEEKAEFVKGKVELEKKIAQLKSDLIKEGKRLDSVKAAQEELKGMHLITKELENELAKEKDASASLLSSQAEALPAVRYRAEAHSPNNEVSMLTVYVMRKIPMALCLPLLSPYLQPFGPKDHGVNFAVAGSTAMDSPFFAARDIHVPQSNTPLSLQLKWFRNHLNELCQTHKDCAKRLQRALVFVGEIGGNDYNYAFFQGKPVEEIRTYVPHVVRSITDAVEDVIHEGAIRVVVPGNFPVGCIPIYLTSFPSSDPNAYDDMKCLKDLNKFALFHNNNLQRALENLRQKYHVVILYADYYTTFQSVLCRAPYLGFDQGSLNKACCGIGGQYNYDGSRMCGHAGVPVCSNPKQHIHWDGVHLTQEAYRQMSEWLLGEILSNIKCVW
;
A
#
# COMPACT_ATOMS: atom_id res chain seq x y z
N MET A 1 12.16 -11.70 -63.37
CA MET A 1 13.52 -11.88 -62.81
C MET A 1 13.39 -12.82 -61.61
N LEU A 2 13.20 -14.14 -61.81
CA LEU A 2 14.22 -15.21 -61.99
C LEU A 2 15.23 -15.24 -60.82
N LYS A 3 15.51 -16.34 -60.11
CA LYS A 3 15.04 -17.73 -60.15
C LYS A 3 15.61 -18.46 -58.92
N ARG A 4 14.93 -19.54 -58.53
CA ARG A 4 15.43 -20.66 -57.70
C ARG A 4 16.74 -21.23 -58.28
N ASN A 5 17.57 -21.86 -57.44
CA ASN A 5 17.93 -23.27 -57.61
C ASN A 5 18.69 -23.87 -56.42
N SER A 6 18.12 -24.97 -55.95
CA SER A 6 18.78 -26.13 -55.34
C SER A 6 19.72 -26.83 -56.33
N THR A 7 20.79 -27.48 -55.83
CA THR A 7 21.08 -28.90 -56.13
C THR A 7 22.16 -29.47 -55.22
N SER A 8 21.86 -30.69 -54.80
CA SER A 8 22.66 -31.75 -54.16
C SER A 8 23.89 -32.21 -54.95
N GLY A 9 24.86 -32.82 -54.26
CA GLY A 9 25.91 -33.62 -54.90
C GLY A 9 26.93 -34.20 -53.91
N THR A 10 26.73 -35.47 -53.56
CA THR A 10 27.56 -36.39 -52.77
C THR A 10 28.94 -36.70 -53.37
N THR A 11 29.93 -37.02 -52.52
CA THR A 11 30.76 -38.26 -52.43
C THR A 11 32.22 -37.97 -52.04
N GLY A 12 32.81 -38.83 -51.20
CA GLY A 12 34.26 -39.06 -51.21
C GLY A 12 34.95 -38.98 -49.84
N SER A 13 35.01 -40.11 -49.17
CA SER A 13 35.90 -40.45 -48.06
C SER A 13 37.38 -40.40 -48.45
N ASP A 14 38.25 -39.92 -47.55
CA ASP A 14 39.58 -40.48 -47.30
C ASP A 14 40.05 -40.02 -45.92
N GLY A 15 40.43 -40.98 -45.08
CA GLY A 15 41.02 -40.75 -43.76
C GLY A 15 42.52 -41.02 -43.79
N VAL A 16 43.31 -40.22 -43.07
CA VAL A 16 44.61 -40.61 -42.50
C VAL A 16 44.81 -39.86 -41.18
N GLU A 17 45.30 -40.60 -40.19
CA GLU A 17 45.57 -40.27 -38.79
C GLU A 17 46.60 -39.16 -38.56
N GLY A 18 46.54 -38.51 -37.38
CA GLY A 18 47.57 -37.58 -36.92
C GLY A 18 47.36 -37.03 -35.49
N GLU A 19 47.84 -37.82 -34.51
CA GLU A 19 48.33 -37.47 -33.17
C GLU A 19 47.74 -36.30 -32.34
N VAL A 20 47.11 -36.68 -31.21
CA VAL A 20 46.73 -35.79 -30.09
C VAL A 20 47.89 -35.66 -29.09
N LYS A 21 48.41 -34.44 -28.88
CA LYS A 21 49.28 -34.10 -27.73
C LYS A 21 48.50 -33.31 -26.67
N LYS A 22 48.28 -33.97 -25.53
CA LYS A 22 47.81 -33.40 -24.25
C LYS A 22 48.79 -32.36 -23.71
N ARG A 23 48.28 -31.24 -23.17
CA ARG A 23 48.98 -30.44 -22.15
C ARG A 23 48.14 -30.40 -20.87
N ARG A 24 48.78 -30.84 -19.79
CA ARG A 24 48.34 -30.80 -18.39
C ARG A 24 48.46 -29.37 -17.85
N VAL A 25 47.55 -29.01 -16.95
CA VAL A 25 47.79 -27.98 -15.92
C VAL A 25 47.39 -28.62 -14.59
N ASP A 26 48.33 -28.63 -13.65
CA ASP A 26 48.23 -29.23 -12.32
C ASP A 26 47.50 -28.31 -11.30
N PRO A 27 47.01 -28.84 -10.17
CA PRO A 27 46.17 -28.12 -9.21
C PRO A 27 46.97 -27.53 -8.02
N PRO A 28 46.46 -26.52 -7.30
CA PRO A 28 46.90 -26.21 -5.94
C PRO A 28 45.83 -26.68 -4.92
N SER A 29 46.13 -27.70 -4.12
CA SER A 29 46.70 -27.65 -2.77
C SER A 29 45.68 -27.31 -1.66
N GLN A 30 45.37 -28.31 -0.84
CA GLN A 30 44.69 -28.17 0.45
C GLN A 30 45.63 -27.54 1.49
N LEU A 31 45.13 -26.56 2.26
CA LEU A 31 45.63 -26.16 3.58
C LEU A 31 44.45 -25.72 4.47
N THR A 32 44.09 -26.62 5.39
CA THR A 32 43.72 -26.39 6.80
C THR A 32 42.79 -25.22 7.20
N GLY A 33 41.58 -25.59 7.65
CA GLY A 33 41.12 -25.32 9.01
C GLY A 33 40.70 -23.90 9.39
N ALA A 34 39.44 -23.54 9.13
CA ALA A 34 38.65 -22.67 10.00
C ALA A 34 37.22 -23.19 10.04
N LYS A 35 36.79 -23.69 11.20
CA LYS A 35 35.38 -24.01 11.47
C LYS A 35 34.58 -22.71 11.38
N VAL A 36 33.81 -22.54 10.32
CA VAL A 36 32.66 -21.64 10.33
C VAL A 36 31.52 -22.42 10.95
N THR A 37 31.22 -22.14 12.21
CA THR A 37 29.98 -22.57 12.85
C THR A 37 28.82 -21.88 12.12
N GLU A 38 27.98 -22.67 11.46
CA GLU A 38 26.71 -22.22 10.89
C GLU A 38 25.85 -21.61 12.01
N ASN A 39 25.69 -20.29 11.98
CA ASN A 39 24.66 -19.58 12.74
C ASN A 39 23.30 -19.81 12.08
N ARG A 40 22.79 -21.04 12.17
CA ARG A 40 21.46 -21.42 11.68
C ARG A 40 20.35 -21.01 12.65
N SER A 41 20.69 -20.67 13.89
CA SER A 41 19.74 -20.22 14.92
C SER A 41 19.37 -18.74 14.81
N GLY A 42 20.24 -17.90 14.21
CA GLY A 42 19.99 -16.46 14.08
C GLY A 42 18.93 -16.09 13.03
N GLU A 43 18.88 -16.83 11.91
CA GLU A 43 17.87 -16.60 10.87
C GLU A 43 16.47 -17.10 11.28
N GLU A 44 16.39 -18.20 12.04
CA GLU A 44 15.11 -18.71 12.57
C GLU A 44 14.55 -17.80 13.68
N ASP A 45 15.42 -17.27 14.55
CA ASP A 45 15.02 -16.31 15.59
C ASP A 45 14.63 -14.93 15.01
N GLU A 46 15.27 -14.49 13.92
CA GLU A 46 14.82 -13.31 13.16
C GLU A 46 13.50 -13.55 12.42
N LEU A 47 13.27 -14.76 11.87
CA LEU A 47 12.00 -15.11 11.24
C LEU A 47 10.85 -15.15 12.25
N LYS A 48 11.12 -15.62 13.47
CA LYS A 48 10.17 -15.67 14.59
C LYS A 48 9.90 -14.27 15.16
N ALA A 49 10.93 -13.43 15.27
CA ALA A 49 10.77 -12.01 15.60
C ALA A 49 10.03 -11.21 14.50
N VAL A 50 10.10 -11.65 13.23
CA VAL A 50 9.29 -11.15 12.11
C VAL A 50 7.85 -11.63 12.20
N GLU A 51 7.58 -12.87 12.62
CA GLU A 51 6.22 -13.37 12.91
C GLU A 51 5.58 -12.62 14.10
N ASP A 52 6.38 -12.28 15.13
CA ASP A 52 5.93 -11.52 16.30
C ASP A 52 5.79 -10.00 16.02
N ARG A 53 6.60 -9.41 15.11
CA ARG A 53 6.43 -8.01 14.64
C ARG A 53 5.38 -7.85 13.56
N ALA A 54 5.15 -8.88 12.73
CA ALA A 54 4.05 -8.94 11.77
C ALA A 54 2.74 -9.34 12.46
N GLY A 55 2.61 -8.97 13.75
CA GLY A 55 1.56 -9.37 14.66
C GLY A 55 0.26 -9.63 13.92
N LEU A 56 -0.05 -10.92 13.78
CA LEU A 56 -1.41 -11.39 13.90
C LEU A 56 -1.93 -10.90 15.26
N ALA A 57 -2.25 -9.61 15.35
CA ALA A 57 -3.33 -9.19 16.19
C ALA A 57 -4.51 -9.99 15.65
N ALA A 58 -4.93 -11.01 16.41
CA ALA A 58 -6.26 -11.59 16.27
C ALA A 58 -7.22 -10.43 15.97
N CYS A 59 -8.11 -10.60 15.00
CA CYS A 59 -9.08 -9.62 14.54
C CYS A 59 -10.04 -9.16 15.67
N ASN A 60 -9.48 -8.52 16.69
CA ASN A 60 -10.12 -7.90 17.83
C ASN A 60 -10.07 -6.42 17.50
N GLY A 61 -11.18 -5.93 16.96
CA GLY A 61 -11.35 -4.56 16.48
C GLY A 61 -11.34 -3.48 17.57
N GLU A 62 -10.67 -3.69 18.71
CA GLU A 62 -10.58 -2.71 19.79
C GLU A 62 -9.24 -1.95 19.80
N GLU A 63 -8.14 -2.55 19.33
CA GLU A 63 -6.80 -1.95 19.54
C GLU A 63 -6.38 -0.91 18.47
N GLU A 64 -6.96 -0.96 17.26
CA GLU A 64 -6.66 -0.02 16.16
C GLU A 64 -7.71 1.10 16.01
N MET A 65 -8.81 1.09 16.77
CA MET A 65 -9.76 2.22 16.82
C MET A 65 -9.19 3.46 17.52
N ASN A 66 -8.10 3.30 18.28
CA ASN A 66 -7.45 4.38 19.04
C ASN A 66 -6.79 5.49 18.20
N LYS A 67 -6.75 5.35 16.86
CA LYS A 67 -6.20 6.40 15.96
C LYS A 67 -7.24 7.43 15.52
N MET A 68 -8.50 7.29 15.92
CA MET A 68 -9.61 8.23 15.62
C MET A 68 -9.95 9.14 16.82
N GLY A 69 -8.91 9.58 17.52
CA GLY A 69 -8.91 10.04 18.93
C GLY A 69 -9.59 11.36 19.30
N ILE A 70 -10.65 11.80 18.62
CA ILE A 70 -11.43 12.97 19.04
C ILE A 70 -12.75 12.54 19.70
N CYS A 71 -13.49 11.61 19.10
CA CYS A 71 -14.76 11.12 19.68
C CYS A 71 -14.55 10.16 20.87
N LEU A 72 -13.49 9.33 20.83
CA LEU A 72 -13.17 8.40 21.91
C LEU A 72 -12.71 9.13 23.18
N GLY A 73 -11.98 10.24 23.05
CA GLY A 73 -11.55 11.05 24.20
C GLY A 73 -12.73 11.61 25.00
N MET A 74 -13.79 12.07 24.32
CA MET A 74 -15.01 12.55 24.99
C MET A 74 -15.85 11.42 25.60
N GLU A 75 -15.88 10.23 24.98
CA GLU A 75 -16.55 9.05 25.54
C GLU A 75 -15.79 8.45 26.73
N GLU A 76 -14.45 8.46 26.71
CA GLU A 76 -13.59 8.07 27.84
C GLU A 76 -13.69 9.06 29.00
N GLU A 77 -13.62 10.37 28.75
CA GLU A 77 -13.85 11.40 29.78
C GLU A 77 -15.26 11.24 30.39
N LYS A 78 -16.29 11.05 29.56
CA LYS A 78 -17.66 10.80 30.04
C LYS A 78 -17.72 9.54 30.90
N ALA A 79 -17.06 8.44 30.51
CA ALA A 79 -17.03 7.19 31.27
C ALA A 79 -16.32 7.35 32.62
N GLU A 80 -15.23 8.13 32.66
CA GLU A 80 -14.48 8.42 33.88
C GLU A 80 -15.28 9.32 34.84
N PHE A 81 -15.99 10.33 34.31
CA PHE A 81 -16.92 11.16 35.09
C PHE A 81 -18.11 10.35 35.64
N VAL A 82 -18.69 9.43 34.86
CA VAL A 82 -19.77 8.55 35.32
C VAL A 82 -19.29 7.60 36.42
N LYS A 83 -18.07 7.07 36.30
CA LYS A 83 -17.45 6.22 37.32
C LYS A 83 -17.21 7.00 38.62
N GLY A 84 -16.67 8.21 38.54
CA GLY A 84 -16.49 9.11 39.68
C GLY A 84 -17.82 9.44 40.37
N LYS A 85 -18.89 9.68 39.59
CA LYS A 85 -20.25 9.94 40.10
C LYS A 85 -20.78 8.77 40.93
N VAL A 86 -20.66 7.53 40.42
CA VAL A 86 -21.11 6.32 41.13
C VAL A 86 -20.36 6.11 42.45
N GLU A 87 -19.07 6.42 42.48
CA GLU A 87 -18.25 6.31 43.69
C GLU A 87 -18.61 7.39 44.73
N LEU A 88 -18.91 8.61 44.27
CA LEU A 88 -19.41 9.69 45.12
C LEU A 88 -20.80 9.37 45.70
N GLU A 89 -21.71 8.79 44.89
CA GLU A 89 -23.03 8.34 45.35
C GLU A 89 -22.92 7.26 46.44
N LYS A 90 -21.98 6.31 46.29
CA LYS A 90 -21.67 5.31 47.33
C LYS A 90 -21.12 5.95 48.60
N LYS A 91 -20.20 6.91 48.50
CA LYS A 91 -19.69 7.66 49.65
C LYS A 91 -20.78 8.46 50.36
N ILE A 92 -21.69 9.10 49.63
CA ILE A 92 -22.83 9.81 50.21
C ILE A 92 -23.77 8.85 50.94
N ALA A 93 -24.06 7.68 50.37
CA ALA A 93 -24.89 6.66 51.02
C ALA A 93 -24.25 6.15 52.31
N GLN A 94 -22.93 5.91 52.30
CA GLN A 94 -22.18 5.50 53.48
C GLN A 94 -22.17 6.58 54.56
N LEU A 95 -21.87 7.83 54.21
CA LEU A 95 -21.88 8.96 55.15
C LEU A 95 -23.28 9.19 55.75
N LYS A 96 -24.35 9.02 54.96
CA LYS A 96 -25.73 9.08 55.48
C LYS A 96 -26.02 7.97 56.49
N SER A 97 -25.58 6.74 56.20
CA SER A 97 -25.70 5.61 57.14
C SER A 97 -24.94 5.88 58.45
N ASP A 98 -23.73 6.42 58.36
CA ASP A 98 -22.88 6.66 59.53
C ASP A 98 -23.38 7.84 60.37
N LEU A 99 -23.95 8.88 59.74
CA LEU A 99 -24.59 10.00 60.44
C LEU A 99 -25.89 9.60 61.15
N ILE A 100 -26.64 8.63 60.61
CA ILE A 100 -27.82 8.05 61.29
C ILE A 100 -27.39 7.26 62.55
N LYS A 101 -26.19 6.67 62.55
CA LYS A 101 -25.66 5.93 63.69
C LYS A 101 -25.07 6.83 64.79
N GLU A 102 -24.53 8.01 64.45
CA GLU A 102 -23.77 8.84 65.40
C GLU A 102 -24.44 10.16 65.81
N GLY A 103 -25.61 10.52 65.26
CA GLY A 103 -26.41 11.63 65.75
C GLY A 103 -25.71 13.00 65.75
N LYS A 104 -24.83 13.28 64.77
CA LYS A 104 -24.14 14.58 64.59
C LYS A 104 -24.15 15.07 63.12
N ARG A 105 -23.53 16.24 62.89
CA ARG A 105 -23.91 17.34 61.95
C ARG A 105 -23.96 17.06 60.44
N LEU A 106 -24.88 17.78 59.80
CA LEU A 106 -25.40 17.72 58.42
C LEU A 106 -24.50 18.32 57.32
N ASP A 107 -23.38 18.96 57.68
CA ASP A 107 -22.67 19.88 56.78
C ASP A 107 -21.78 19.15 55.74
N SER A 108 -21.15 18.03 56.11
CA SER A 108 -20.32 17.23 55.19
C SER A 108 -21.15 16.50 54.11
N VAL A 109 -22.39 16.12 54.43
CA VAL A 109 -23.32 15.53 53.45
C VAL A 109 -23.81 16.57 52.46
N LYS A 110 -24.07 17.81 52.92
CA LYS A 110 -24.44 18.92 52.03
C LYS A 110 -23.33 19.25 51.05
N ALA A 111 -22.08 19.29 51.49
CA ALA A 111 -20.93 19.54 50.61
C ALA A 111 -20.80 18.46 49.51
N ALA A 112 -20.87 17.19 49.88
CA ALA A 112 -20.83 16.09 48.91
C ALA A 112 -22.04 16.07 47.95
N GLN A 113 -23.22 16.49 48.41
CA GLN A 113 -24.41 16.60 47.56
C GLN A 113 -24.31 17.74 46.53
N GLU A 114 -23.66 18.86 46.86
CA GLU A 114 -23.42 19.94 45.90
C GLU A 114 -22.37 19.56 44.86
N GLU A 115 -21.32 18.83 45.25
CA GLU A 115 -20.32 18.28 44.32
C GLU A 115 -20.96 17.28 43.32
N LEU A 116 -21.87 16.42 43.79
CA LEU A 116 -22.63 15.50 42.93
C LEU A 116 -23.53 16.24 41.93
N LYS A 117 -24.15 17.36 42.33
CA LYS A 117 -24.95 18.20 41.42
C LYS A 117 -24.08 18.84 40.34
N GLY A 118 -22.89 19.34 40.70
CA GLY A 118 -21.92 19.88 39.75
C GLY A 118 -21.51 18.84 38.70
N MET A 119 -21.17 17.62 39.12
CA MET A 119 -20.83 16.53 38.21
C MET A 119 -21.98 16.16 37.28
N HIS A 120 -23.22 16.16 37.78
CA HIS A 120 -24.40 15.85 36.96
C HIS A 120 -24.64 16.89 35.86
N LEU A 121 -24.38 18.18 36.15
CA LEU A 121 -24.49 19.25 35.16
C LEU A 121 -23.44 19.11 34.06
N ILE A 122 -22.18 18.84 34.44
CA ILE A 122 -21.07 18.64 33.49
C ILE A 122 -21.31 17.42 32.59
N THR A 123 -21.81 16.31 33.15
CA THR A 123 -22.16 15.12 32.35
C THR A 123 -23.25 15.44 31.32
N LYS A 124 -24.24 16.26 31.69
CA LYS A 124 -25.33 16.64 30.79
C LYS A 124 -24.88 17.61 29.68
N GLU A 125 -23.94 18.50 29.98
CA GLU A 125 -23.32 19.37 28.96
C GLU A 125 -22.50 18.55 27.96
N LEU A 126 -21.68 17.60 28.44
CA LEU A 126 -20.95 16.65 27.59
C LEU A 126 -21.89 15.81 26.70
N GLU A 127 -23.03 15.37 27.24
CA GLU A 127 -24.04 14.65 26.46
C GLU A 127 -24.66 15.49 25.34
N ASN A 128 -24.93 16.78 25.62
CA ASN A 128 -25.48 17.69 24.63
C ASN A 128 -24.46 18.05 23.54
N GLU A 129 -23.18 18.22 23.89
CA GLU A 129 -22.12 18.46 22.90
C GLU A 129 -21.88 17.22 22.02
N LEU A 130 -21.85 16.02 22.62
CA LEU A 130 -21.76 14.76 21.87
C LEU A 130 -22.95 14.55 20.93
N ALA A 131 -24.16 14.96 21.34
CA ALA A 131 -25.34 14.92 20.49
C ALA A 131 -25.24 15.92 19.31
N LYS A 132 -24.77 17.14 19.57
CA LYS A 132 -24.55 18.16 18.51
C LYS A 132 -23.51 17.72 17.49
N GLU A 133 -22.42 17.06 17.91
CA GLU A 133 -21.41 16.54 16.99
C GLU A 133 -21.91 15.34 16.18
N LYS A 134 -22.73 14.46 16.77
CA LYS A 134 -23.40 13.37 16.04
C LYS A 134 -24.39 13.91 15.02
N ASP A 135 -25.15 14.94 15.37
CA ASP A 135 -26.06 15.63 14.44
C ASP A 135 -25.31 16.42 13.36
N ALA A 136 -24.19 17.07 13.69
CA ALA A 136 -23.32 17.74 12.71
C ALA A 136 -22.69 16.74 11.73
N SER A 137 -22.26 15.57 12.21
CA SER A 137 -21.74 14.48 11.39
C SER A 137 -22.83 13.87 10.49
N ALA A 138 -24.03 13.66 11.03
CA ALA A 138 -25.19 13.19 10.25
C ALA A 138 -25.65 14.23 9.21
N SER A 139 -25.62 15.52 9.55
CA SER A 139 -25.91 16.64 8.64
C SER A 139 -24.82 16.82 7.58
N LEU A 140 -23.55 16.52 7.88
CA LEU A 140 -22.46 16.53 6.91
C LEU A 140 -22.59 15.35 5.93
N LEU A 141 -22.95 14.16 6.43
CA LEU A 141 -23.26 12.99 5.61
C LEU A 141 -24.51 13.21 4.73
N SER A 142 -25.53 13.89 5.28
CA SER A 142 -26.77 14.24 4.56
C SER A 142 -26.54 15.34 3.51
N SER A 143 -25.78 16.39 3.83
CA SER A 143 -25.46 17.46 2.86
C SER A 143 -24.51 16.99 1.75
N GLN A 144 -23.63 16.02 2.02
CA GLN A 144 -22.86 15.32 0.99
C GLN A 144 -23.72 14.36 0.14
N ALA A 145 -24.83 13.84 0.69
CA ALA A 145 -25.79 13.01 -0.05
C ALA A 145 -26.73 13.84 -0.94
N GLU A 146 -27.10 15.06 -0.54
CA GLU A 146 -28.05 15.92 -1.26
C GLU A 146 -27.39 16.81 -2.34
N ALA A 147 -26.08 17.01 -2.31
CA ALA A 147 -25.35 17.78 -3.33
C ALA A 147 -24.93 16.98 -4.59
N LEU A 148 -25.27 15.68 -4.70
CA LEU A 148 -24.84 14.82 -5.81
C LEU A 148 -25.93 13.99 -6.53
N PRO A 149 -27.18 14.46 -6.78
CA PRO A 149 -28.16 13.63 -7.49
C PRO A 149 -27.96 13.57 -9.01
N ALA A 150 -27.13 14.42 -9.62
CA ALA A 150 -27.07 14.57 -11.09
C ALA A 150 -25.80 13.99 -11.78
N VAL A 151 -24.81 13.50 -11.03
CA VAL A 151 -23.57 12.91 -11.60
C VAL A 151 -23.57 11.37 -11.54
N ARG A 152 -24.54 10.78 -10.85
CA ARG A 152 -24.87 9.34 -10.94
C ARG A 152 -25.58 9.07 -12.28
N TYR A 153 -24.81 8.81 -13.34
CA TYR A 153 -25.10 7.71 -14.30
C TYR A 153 -24.12 7.62 -15.50
N ARG A 154 -22.91 8.20 -15.44
CA ARG A 154 -21.98 8.14 -16.59
C ARG A 154 -20.55 7.67 -16.30
N ALA A 155 -20.33 7.02 -15.16
CA ALA A 155 -19.05 6.38 -14.83
C ALA A 155 -19.10 4.85 -14.86
N GLU A 156 -20.22 4.27 -15.33
CA GLU A 156 -20.47 2.84 -15.33
C GLU A 156 -20.54 2.33 -16.77
N ALA A 157 -19.87 1.21 -17.01
CA ALA A 157 -19.63 0.49 -18.28
C ALA A 157 -18.38 0.94 -19.07
N HIS A 158 -17.33 0.08 -19.00
CA HIS A 158 -16.02 0.17 -19.65
C HIS A 158 -15.23 1.43 -19.27
N SER A 159 -14.22 1.32 -18.40
CA SER A 159 -13.32 2.41 -17.97
C SER A 159 -13.25 3.54 -19.02
N PRO A 160 -14.12 4.58 -18.93
CA PRO A 160 -14.35 5.45 -20.09
C PRO A 160 -13.14 6.36 -20.38
N ASN A 161 -12.10 6.27 -19.55
CA ASN A 161 -10.88 7.07 -19.62
C ASN A 161 -9.59 6.23 -19.67
N ASN A 162 -9.64 4.91 -19.86
CA ASN A 162 -8.44 4.05 -19.81
C ASN A 162 -7.65 4.15 -18.48
N GLU A 163 -8.27 4.64 -17.41
CA GLU A 163 -7.64 4.69 -16.08
C GLU A 163 -7.66 3.29 -15.49
N VAL A 164 -6.58 2.55 -15.73
CA VAL A 164 -6.18 1.45 -14.84
C VAL A 164 -5.94 2.10 -13.49
N SER A 165 -6.91 1.95 -12.58
CA SER A 165 -6.87 2.59 -11.28
C SER A 165 -5.76 1.91 -10.47
N MET A 166 -4.62 2.56 -10.29
CA MET A 166 -3.64 2.20 -9.27
C MET A 166 -3.98 3.00 -7.99
N LEU A 167 -3.80 2.41 -6.80
CA LEU A 167 -4.05 3.12 -5.53
C LEU A 167 -3.30 4.44 -5.47
N THR A 168 -2.05 4.46 -5.96
CA THR A 168 -1.24 5.67 -6.08
C THR A 168 -1.94 6.76 -6.88
N VAL A 169 -2.54 6.43 -8.03
CA VAL A 169 -3.27 7.41 -8.85
C VAL A 169 -4.53 7.90 -8.12
N TYR A 170 -5.18 7.01 -7.36
CA TYR A 170 -6.35 7.37 -6.57
C TYR A 170 -5.99 8.25 -5.36
N VAL A 171 -4.94 7.91 -4.61
CA VAL A 171 -4.38 8.72 -3.51
C VAL A 171 -3.91 10.06 -4.04
N MET A 172 -3.19 10.09 -5.17
CA MET A 172 -2.77 11.33 -5.85
C MET A 172 -3.94 12.14 -6.40
N ARG A 173 -5.14 11.57 -6.55
CA ARG A 173 -6.38 12.29 -6.86
C ARG A 173 -7.06 12.83 -5.60
N LYS A 174 -7.02 12.06 -4.50
CA LYS A 174 -7.66 12.44 -3.24
C LYS A 174 -6.86 13.44 -2.41
N ILE A 175 -5.52 13.37 -2.41
CA ILE A 175 -4.66 14.36 -1.73
C ILE A 175 -4.96 15.78 -2.26
N PRO A 176 -4.96 16.03 -3.57
CA PRO A 176 -5.39 17.32 -4.11
C PRO A 176 -6.79 17.70 -3.68
N MET A 177 -7.78 16.79 -3.76
CA MET A 177 -9.15 17.11 -3.32
C MET A 177 -9.21 17.49 -1.83
N ALA A 178 -8.49 16.79 -0.96
CA ALA A 178 -8.40 17.08 0.47
C ALA A 178 -7.63 18.38 0.76
N LEU A 179 -6.67 18.74 -0.09
CA LEU A 179 -5.87 19.97 -0.02
C LEU A 179 -6.40 21.11 -0.92
N CYS A 180 -7.57 20.93 -1.54
CA CYS A 180 -8.14 21.82 -2.56
C CYS A 180 -7.21 22.16 -3.76
N LEU A 181 -6.31 21.25 -4.14
CA LEU A 181 -5.47 21.33 -5.35
C LEU A 181 -6.16 20.68 -6.57
N PRO A 182 -5.82 21.08 -7.80
CA PRO A 182 -6.35 20.48 -9.02
C PRO A 182 -5.83 19.05 -9.24
N LEU A 183 -6.58 18.26 -10.02
CA LEU A 183 -6.18 16.91 -10.42
C LEU A 183 -4.93 16.94 -11.31
N LEU A 184 -4.08 15.93 -11.17
CA LEU A 184 -2.84 15.82 -11.93
C LEU A 184 -3.10 15.38 -13.37
N SER A 185 -2.53 16.10 -14.33
CA SER A 185 -2.54 15.68 -15.75
C SER A 185 -1.48 14.61 -16.00
N PRO A 186 -1.76 13.55 -16.78
CA PRO A 186 -0.75 12.63 -17.27
C PRO A 186 0.32 13.37 -18.10
N TYR A 187 1.60 13.07 -17.86
CA TYR A 187 2.72 13.73 -18.54
C TYR A 187 2.65 13.58 -20.07
N LEU A 188 2.30 12.38 -20.54
CA LEU A 188 2.19 12.05 -21.97
C LEU A 188 0.93 12.62 -22.64
N GLN A 189 0.01 13.23 -21.88
CA GLN A 189 -1.13 13.89 -22.50
C GLN A 189 -0.64 15.14 -23.25
N PRO A 190 -1.00 15.29 -24.55
CA PRO A 190 -0.51 16.40 -25.38
C PRO A 190 -1.08 17.75 -24.95
N PHE A 191 -2.29 17.76 -24.37
CA PHE A 191 -2.99 18.98 -23.94
C PHE A 191 -3.49 18.80 -22.51
N GLY A 192 -3.11 19.71 -21.61
CA GLY A 192 -3.55 19.72 -20.21
C GLY A 192 -2.69 20.67 -19.37
N PRO A 193 -3.23 21.23 -18.27
CA PRO A 193 -2.44 22.04 -17.34
C PRO A 193 -1.39 21.15 -16.66
N LYS A 194 -0.13 21.60 -16.69
CA LYS A 194 1.02 20.89 -16.08
C LYS A 194 1.73 21.74 -15.02
N ASP A 195 1.20 22.92 -14.72
CA ASP A 195 1.75 23.91 -13.79
C ASP A 195 1.39 23.65 -12.33
N HIS A 196 0.31 22.90 -12.07
CA HIS A 196 -0.16 22.55 -10.73
C HIS A 196 0.15 21.12 -10.28
N GLY A 197 0.87 20.35 -11.11
CA GLY A 197 1.27 18.97 -10.84
C GLY A 197 1.06 18.04 -12.03
N VAL A 198 1.86 16.98 -12.10
CA VAL A 198 1.92 16.05 -13.24
C VAL A 198 2.06 14.61 -12.76
N ASN A 199 1.37 13.68 -13.42
CA ASN A 199 1.49 12.25 -13.20
C ASN A 199 2.38 11.61 -14.29
N PHE A 200 3.51 11.02 -13.89
CA PHE A 200 4.47 10.37 -14.78
C PHE A 200 4.29 8.85 -14.88
N ALA A 201 3.35 8.28 -14.11
CA ALA A 201 3.17 6.85 -14.01
C ALA A 201 2.67 6.22 -15.32
N VAL A 202 3.21 5.04 -15.65
CA VAL A 202 2.76 4.20 -16.76
C VAL A 202 2.47 2.80 -16.22
N ALA A 203 1.34 2.21 -16.61
CA ALA A 203 0.97 0.87 -16.18
C ALA A 203 2.02 -0.17 -16.61
N GLY A 204 2.33 -1.13 -15.73
CA GLY A 204 3.32 -2.17 -15.99
C GLY A 204 4.79 -1.74 -15.87
N SER A 205 5.05 -0.50 -15.44
CA SER A 205 6.40 0.03 -15.26
C SER A 205 7.18 -0.69 -14.18
N THR A 206 8.48 -0.80 -14.39
CA THR A 206 9.46 -1.41 -13.49
C THR A 206 10.38 -0.36 -12.87
N ALA A 207 10.95 -0.64 -11.70
CA ALA A 207 12.03 0.15 -11.14
C ALA A 207 13.30 -0.03 -11.99
N MET A 208 13.62 -1.27 -12.34
CA MET A 208 14.80 -1.63 -13.12
C MET A 208 14.61 -1.45 -14.63
N ASP A 209 15.70 -1.21 -15.34
CA ASP A 209 15.70 -1.11 -16.81
C ASP A 209 15.77 -2.49 -17.48
N SER A 210 15.38 -2.56 -18.77
CA SER A 210 15.35 -3.79 -19.57
C SER A 210 16.61 -4.67 -19.50
N PRO A 211 17.86 -4.14 -19.46
CA PRO A 211 19.06 -4.96 -19.33
C PRO A 211 19.09 -5.83 -18.05
N PHE A 212 18.48 -5.37 -16.95
CA PHE A 212 18.39 -6.14 -15.71
C PHE A 212 17.62 -7.44 -15.90
N PHE A 213 16.49 -7.37 -16.61
CA PHE A 213 15.62 -8.50 -16.92
C PHE A 213 16.20 -9.40 -18.01
N ALA A 214 16.78 -8.81 -19.05
CA ALA A 214 17.42 -9.57 -20.13
C ALA A 214 18.57 -10.45 -19.61
N ALA A 215 19.38 -9.94 -18.68
CA ALA A 215 20.45 -10.71 -18.03
C ALA A 215 19.95 -11.87 -17.15
N ARG A 216 18.64 -11.96 -16.92
CA ARG A 216 17.98 -12.98 -16.10
C ARG A 216 16.99 -13.83 -16.91
N ASP A 217 17.00 -13.71 -18.24
CA ASP A 217 16.06 -14.39 -19.13
C ASP A 217 14.58 -14.10 -18.79
N ILE A 218 14.28 -12.87 -18.40
CA ILE A 218 12.92 -12.40 -18.13
C ILE A 218 12.49 -11.48 -19.27
N HIS A 219 11.39 -11.83 -19.92
CA HIS A 219 10.75 -10.98 -20.91
C HIS A 219 9.94 -9.87 -20.22
N VAL A 220 10.21 -8.62 -20.58
CA VAL A 220 9.35 -7.48 -20.25
C VAL A 220 8.84 -6.85 -21.55
N PRO A 221 7.60 -6.32 -21.59
CA PRO A 221 7.07 -5.70 -22.80
C PRO A 221 8.00 -4.62 -23.35
N GLN A 222 8.14 -4.54 -24.68
CA GLN A 222 8.98 -3.50 -25.31
C GLN A 222 8.46 -2.08 -25.02
N SER A 223 7.17 -1.94 -24.72
CA SER A 223 6.53 -0.69 -24.31
C SER A 223 6.77 -0.33 -22.83
N ASN A 224 7.53 -1.14 -22.08
CA ASN A 224 7.81 -0.87 -20.68
C ASN A 224 8.51 0.50 -20.53
N THR A 225 8.06 1.27 -19.53
CA THR A 225 8.55 2.61 -19.24
C THR A 225 9.15 2.61 -17.83
N PRO A 226 10.44 2.25 -17.68
CA PRO A 226 11.05 2.11 -16.37
C PRO A 226 11.14 3.44 -15.61
N LEU A 227 11.33 3.34 -14.29
CA LEU A 227 11.45 4.50 -13.38
C LEU A 227 12.51 5.50 -13.85
N SER A 228 13.63 5.03 -14.40
CA SER A 228 14.69 5.87 -14.96
C SER A 228 14.17 6.83 -16.05
N LEU A 229 13.26 6.35 -16.91
CA LEU A 229 12.65 7.14 -17.98
C LEU A 229 11.61 8.11 -17.43
N GLN A 230 10.83 7.70 -16.42
CA GLN A 230 9.88 8.59 -15.74
C GLN A 230 10.60 9.72 -15.01
N LEU A 231 11.75 9.46 -14.37
CA LEU A 231 12.62 10.49 -13.78
C LEU A 231 13.20 11.44 -14.83
N LYS A 232 13.56 10.93 -16.01
CA LYS A 232 13.97 11.78 -17.13
C LYS A 232 12.85 12.71 -17.58
N TRP A 233 11.62 12.21 -17.65
CA TRP A 233 10.44 13.05 -17.95
C TRP A 233 10.19 14.10 -16.88
N PHE A 234 10.31 13.73 -15.60
CA PHE A 234 10.24 14.66 -14.48
C PHE A 234 11.26 15.80 -14.61
N ARG A 235 12.53 15.49 -14.89
CA ARG A 235 13.57 16.51 -15.11
C ARG A 235 13.30 17.38 -16.33
N ASN A 236 12.86 16.79 -17.44
CA ASN A 236 12.48 17.56 -18.62
C ASN A 236 11.35 18.55 -18.30
N HIS A 237 10.35 18.09 -17.56
CA HIS A 237 9.24 18.93 -17.13
C HIS A 237 9.69 20.08 -16.22
N LEU A 238 10.60 19.83 -15.28
CA LEU A 238 11.19 20.89 -14.46
C LEU A 238 11.93 21.93 -15.32
N ASN A 239 12.71 21.50 -16.31
CA ASN A 239 13.43 22.40 -17.22
C ASN A 239 12.49 23.27 -18.08
N GLU A 240 11.27 22.80 -18.38
CA GLU A 240 10.25 23.59 -19.06
C GLU A 240 9.57 24.61 -18.13
N LEU A 241 9.44 24.28 -16.83
CA LEU A 241 8.74 25.11 -15.85
C LEU A 241 9.62 26.16 -15.14
N CYS A 242 10.92 25.92 -15.03
CA CYS A 242 11.83 26.82 -14.32
C CYS A 242 13.04 27.22 -15.17
N GLN A 243 13.48 28.46 -14.98
CA GLN A 243 14.64 29.01 -15.67
C GLN A 243 15.96 28.61 -15.00
N THR A 244 15.93 28.35 -13.69
CA THR A 244 17.11 27.97 -12.90
C THR A 244 16.77 26.83 -11.95
N HIS A 245 17.79 26.05 -11.56
CA HIS A 245 17.65 25.01 -10.53
C HIS A 245 17.09 25.57 -9.21
N LYS A 246 17.51 26.77 -8.81
CA LYS A 246 17.00 27.45 -7.61
C LYS A 246 15.49 27.71 -7.68
N ASP A 247 14.96 28.03 -8.86
CA ASP A 247 13.53 28.24 -9.05
C ASP A 247 12.76 26.92 -9.01
N CYS A 248 13.32 25.84 -9.59
CA CYS A 248 12.76 24.50 -9.48
C CYS A 248 12.74 24.02 -8.02
N ALA A 249 13.84 24.18 -7.29
CA ALA A 249 13.91 23.80 -5.89
C ALA A 249 12.85 24.54 -5.05
N LYS A 250 12.66 25.85 -5.26
CA LYS A 250 11.58 26.61 -4.57
C LYS A 250 10.18 26.09 -4.88
N ARG A 251 9.92 25.67 -6.12
CA ARG A 251 8.64 25.05 -6.51
C ARG A 251 8.48 23.69 -5.83
N LEU A 252 9.51 22.84 -5.88
CA LEU A 252 9.50 21.51 -5.29
C LEU A 252 9.43 21.51 -3.76
N GLN A 253 9.96 22.55 -3.11
CA GLN A 253 9.77 22.77 -1.66
C GLN A 253 8.29 22.95 -1.27
N ARG A 254 7.41 23.29 -2.21
CA ARG A 254 5.96 23.42 -2.02
C ARG A 254 5.19 22.23 -2.61
N ALA A 255 5.86 21.35 -3.33
CA ALA A 255 5.24 20.16 -3.92
C ALA A 255 5.25 18.98 -2.94
N LEU A 256 4.36 18.04 -3.20
CA LEU A 256 4.43 16.68 -2.67
C LEU A 256 4.88 15.77 -3.82
N VAL A 257 5.98 15.05 -3.64
CA VAL A 257 6.47 14.09 -4.62
C VAL A 257 6.05 12.69 -4.19
N PHE A 258 5.41 11.95 -5.08
CA PHE A 258 4.98 10.58 -4.85
C PHE A 258 5.75 9.69 -5.83
N VAL A 259 6.60 8.80 -5.31
CA VAL A 259 7.45 7.91 -6.16
C VAL A 259 6.62 6.77 -6.76
N GLY A 260 5.45 6.50 -6.18
CA GLY A 260 4.47 5.52 -6.65
C GLY A 260 4.77 4.09 -6.21
N GLU A 261 3.84 3.17 -6.51
CA GLU A 261 4.01 1.74 -6.22
C GLU A 261 4.86 1.13 -7.34
N ILE A 262 6.15 1.45 -7.30
CA ILE A 262 7.15 0.98 -8.26
C ILE A 262 7.98 -0.12 -7.60
N GLY A 263 8.37 -1.14 -8.37
CA GLY A 263 9.09 -2.31 -7.87
C GLY A 263 8.25 -3.59 -7.81
N GLY A 264 6.92 -3.51 -7.72
CA GLY A 264 6.05 -4.68 -7.79
C GLY A 264 6.20 -5.44 -9.12
N ASN A 265 6.14 -4.73 -10.25
CA ASN A 265 6.25 -5.36 -11.57
C ASN A 265 7.59 -6.04 -11.82
N ASP A 266 8.67 -5.57 -11.19
CA ASP A 266 9.99 -6.19 -11.26
C ASP A 266 9.97 -7.65 -10.77
N TYR A 267 9.07 -7.96 -9.82
CA TYR A 267 8.84 -9.31 -9.34
C TYR A 267 7.75 -10.02 -10.14
N ASN A 268 6.65 -9.33 -10.48
CA ASN A 268 5.51 -9.90 -11.19
C ASN A 268 5.95 -10.56 -12.51
N TYR A 269 6.77 -9.87 -13.31
CA TYR A 269 7.25 -10.42 -14.59
C TYR A 269 8.06 -11.70 -14.40
N ALA A 270 8.84 -11.80 -13.32
CA ALA A 270 9.63 -12.99 -13.00
C ALA A 270 8.75 -14.14 -12.49
N PHE A 271 7.84 -13.84 -11.55
CA PHE A 271 6.89 -14.82 -11.00
C PHE A 271 6.06 -15.49 -12.10
N PHE A 272 5.45 -14.69 -12.99
CA PHE A 272 4.58 -15.22 -14.05
C PHE A 272 5.34 -15.88 -15.20
N GLN A 273 6.67 -15.78 -15.23
CA GLN A 273 7.54 -16.55 -16.13
C GLN A 273 8.17 -17.78 -15.44
N GLY A 274 7.71 -18.12 -14.23
CA GLY A 274 8.09 -19.35 -13.54
C GLY A 274 9.47 -19.29 -12.88
N LYS A 275 10.01 -18.10 -12.63
CA LYS A 275 11.28 -17.96 -11.89
C LYS A 275 11.09 -18.39 -10.43
N PRO A 276 12.05 -19.12 -9.82
CA PRO A 276 11.96 -19.53 -8.41
C PRO A 276 11.92 -18.33 -7.46
N VAL A 277 11.14 -18.43 -6.38
CA VAL A 277 11.02 -17.37 -5.36
C VAL A 277 12.39 -16.94 -4.81
N GLU A 278 13.29 -17.90 -4.57
CA GLU A 278 14.64 -17.61 -4.07
C GLU A 278 15.51 -16.83 -5.07
N GLU A 279 15.33 -17.06 -6.37
CA GLU A 279 15.99 -16.26 -7.40
C GLU A 279 15.42 -14.83 -7.39
N ILE A 280 14.09 -14.69 -7.36
CA ILE A 280 13.41 -13.39 -7.38
C ILE A 280 13.74 -12.58 -6.12
N ARG A 281 13.96 -13.24 -4.97
CA ARG A 281 14.39 -12.61 -3.72
C ARG A 281 15.71 -11.84 -3.88
N THR A 282 16.61 -12.32 -4.74
CA THR A 282 17.87 -11.61 -5.05
C THR A 282 17.66 -10.29 -5.79
N TYR A 283 16.46 -10.02 -6.33
CA TYR A 283 16.17 -8.79 -7.07
C TYR A 283 15.85 -7.65 -6.10
N VAL A 284 15.38 -7.96 -4.89
CA VAL A 284 14.91 -6.98 -3.90
C VAL A 284 15.95 -5.90 -3.58
N PRO A 285 17.23 -6.21 -3.30
CA PRO A 285 18.23 -5.17 -3.05
C PRO A 285 18.46 -4.22 -4.24
N HIS A 286 18.33 -4.71 -5.47
CA HIS A 286 18.49 -3.89 -6.68
C HIS A 286 17.30 -2.96 -6.88
N VAL A 287 16.08 -3.51 -6.75
CA VAL A 287 14.83 -2.75 -6.87
C VAL A 287 14.74 -1.68 -5.79
N VAL A 288 14.98 -2.03 -4.52
CA VAL A 288 14.97 -1.07 -3.41
C VAL A 288 16.01 0.02 -3.63
N ARG A 289 17.21 -0.33 -4.10
CA ARG A 289 18.24 0.68 -4.44
C ARG A 289 17.77 1.63 -5.52
N SER A 290 17.20 1.12 -6.62
CA SER A 290 16.67 1.96 -7.70
C SER A 290 15.59 2.93 -7.20
N ILE A 291 14.71 2.48 -6.31
CA ILE A 291 13.70 3.33 -5.66
C ILE A 291 14.36 4.40 -4.80
N THR A 292 15.34 4.04 -3.97
CA THR A 292 16.02 5.02 -3.11
C THR A 292 16.88 6.00 -3.89
N ASP A 293 17.51 5.57 -4.97
CA ASP A 293 18.25 6.46 -5.88
C ASP A 293 17.31 7.48 -6.52
N ALA A 294 16.09 7.06 -6.91
CA ALA A 294 15.04 7.96 -7.38
C ALA A 294 14.59 8.97 -6.31
N VAL A 295 14.48 8.54 -5.05
CA VAL A 295 14.17 9.42 -3.92
C VAL A 295 15.29 10.45 -3.70
N GLU A 296 16.56 10.01 -3.73
CA GLU A 296 17.70 10.93 -3.63
C GLU A 296 17.72 11.93 -4.80
N ASP A 297 17.45 11.47 -6.02
CA ASP A 297 17.39 12.30 -7.21
C ASP A 297 16.37 13.44 -7.05
N VAL A 298 15.12 13.14 -6.64
CA VAL A 298 14.11 14.19 -6.46
C VAL A 298 14.44 15.14 -5.30
N ILE A 299 15.14 14.66 -4.26
CA ILE A 299 15.66 15.51 -3.18
C ILE A 299 16.75 16.45 -3.71
N HIS A 300 17.65 15.97 -4.57
CA HIS A 300 18.68 16.80 -5.22
C HIS A 300 18.09 17.85 -6.18
N GLU A 301 16.94 17.57 -6.79
CA GLU A 301 16.17 18.58 -7.54
C GLU A 301 15.47 19.62 -6.62
N GLY A 302 15.37 19.34 -5.31
CA GLY A 302 14.89 20.26 -4.29
C GLY A 302 13.57 19.88 -3.61
N ALA A 303 13.08 18.66 -3.82
CA ALA A 303 11.91 18.15 -3.10
C ALA A 303 12.22 17.96 -1.61
N ILE A 304 11.31 18.41 -0.74
CA ILE A 304 11.44 18.27 0.72
C ILE A 304 10.35 17.39 1.35
N ARG A 305 9.39 16.92 0.54
CA ARG A 305 8.27 16.05 0.95
C ARG A 305 8.13 14.96 -0.09
N VAL A 306 8.56 13.76 0.27
CA VAL A 306 8.53 12.59 -0.61
C VAL A 306 7.73 11.49 0.06
N VAL A 307 6.78 10.89 -0.66
CA VAL A 307 6.00 9.72 -0.23
C VAL A 307 6.41 8.53 -1.08
N VAL A 308 6.72 7.42 -0.40
CA VAL A 308 7.18 6.17 -1.02
C VAL A 308 6.30 5.04 -0.52
N PRO A 309 5.38 4.52 -1.36
CA PRO A 309 4.59 3.34 -1.04
C PRO A 309 5.42 2.07 -0.95
N GLY A 310 4.95 1.13 -0.12
CA GLY A 310 5.32 -0.29 -0.23
C GLY A 310 4.41 -1.06 -1.20
N ASN A 311 4.71 -2.35 -1.34
CA ASN A 311 3.89 -3.30 -2.08
C ASN A 311 2.70 -3.80 -1.25
N PHE A 312 1.62 -4.17 -1.94
CA PHE A 312 0.44 -4.84 -1.37
C PHE A 312 0.75 -6.26 -0.86
N PRO A 313 -0.12 -6.87 -0.02
CA PRO A 313 -0.16 -8.32 0.19
C PRO A 313 -0.57 -9.02 -1.11
N VAL A 314 0.39 -9.23 -2.01
CA VAL A 314 0.15 -9.76 -3.36
C VAL A 314 -0.45 -11.17 -3.36
N GLY A 315 -0.25 -11.93 -2.28
CA GLY A 315 -0.88 -13.24 -2.08
C GLY A 315 -2.41 -13.20 -1.95
N CYS A 316 -3.00 -12.01 -1.75
CA CYS A 316 -4.44 -11.81 -1.74
C CYS A 316 -5.02 -11.48 -3.12
N ILE A 317 -4.18 -11.26 -4.15
CA ILE A 317 -4.63 -10.76 -5.44
C ILE A 317 -5.06 -11.94 -6.35
N PRO A 318 -6.21 -11.86 -7.06
CA PRO A 318 -6.75 -12.97 -7.85
C PRO A 318 -5.79 -13.61 -8.86
N ILE A 319 -4.94 -12.81 -9.53
CA ILE A 319 -3.93 -13.34 -10.46
C ILE A 319 -2.96 -14.30 -9.77
N TYR A 320 -2.48 -13.96 -8.57
CA TYR A 320 -1.56 -14.80 -7.80
C TYR A 320 -2.27 -16.05 -7.27
N LEU A 321 -3.46 -15.88 -6.72
CA LEU A 321 -4.28 -16.98 -6.23
C LEU A 321 -4.62 -17.99 -7.33
N THR A 322 -4.81 -17.52 -8.56
CA THR A 322 -5.08 -18.37 -9.73
C THR A 322 -3.82 -19.01 -10.31
N SER A 323 -2.70 -18.28 -10.34
CA SER A 323 -1.44 -18.76 -10.93
C SER A 323 -0.62 -19.66 -10.01
N PHE A 324 -0.76 -19.52 -8.70
CA PHE A 324 -0.01 -20.28 -7.69
C PHE A 324 -0.94 -21.02 -6.72
N PRO A 325 -1.92 -21.82 -7.22
CA PRO A 325 -2.82 -22.54 -6.35
C PRO A 325 -2.04 -23.60 -5.57
N SER A 326 -2.24 -23.64 -4.27
CA SER A 326 -1.77 -24.72 -3.39
C SER A 326 -2.92 -25.63 -3.00
N SER A 327 -2.65 -26.94 -2.96
CA SER A 327 -3.55 -27.95 -2.39
C SER A 327 -3.40 -28.06 -0.86
N ASP A 328 -2.33 -27.50 -0.28
CA ASP A 328 -2.14 -27.44 1.16
C ASP A 328 -2.99 -26.29 1.75
N PRO A 329 -4.00 -26.58 2.59
CA PRO A 329 -4.79 -25.56 3.25
C PRO A 329 -3.94 -24.61 4.11
N ASN A 330 -2.80 -25.09 4.64
CA ASN A 330 -1.89 -24.29 5.43
C ASN A 330 -1.04 -23.34 4.60
N ALA A 331 -1.12 -23.35 3.27
CA ALA A 331 -0.47 -22.34 2.44
C ALA A 331 -1.21 -20.99 2.48
N TYR A 332 -2.47 -20.99 2.92
CA TYR A 332 -3.32 -19.81 2.99
C TYR A 332 -3.47 -19.31 4.42
N ASP A 333 -3.70 -18.01 4.59
CA ASP A 333 -4.10 -17.41 5.87
C ASP A 333 -5.64 -17.42 6.06
N ASP A 334 -6.10 -16.82 7.14
CA ASP A 334 -7.53 -16.76 7.49
C ASP A 334 -8.35 -15.96 6.47
N MET A 335 -7.72 -14.99 5.79
CA MET A 335 -8.32 -14.21 4.70
C MET A 335 -8.22 -14.92 3.33
N LYS A 336 -7.72 -16.16 3.32
CA LYS A 336 -7.51 -16.98 2.11
C LYS A 336 -6.47 -16.39 1.14
N CYS A 337 -5.49 -15.66 1.66
CA CYS A 337 -4.36 -15.19 0.89
C CYS A 337 -3.16 -16.16 0.99
N LEU A 338 -2.33 -16.23 -0.04
CA LEU A 338 -1.11 -17.05 -0.05
C LEU A 338 -0.02 -16.47 0.85
N LYS A 339 0.35 -17.19 1.91
CA LYS A 339 1.29 -16.72 2.94
C LYS A 339 2.69 -16.44 2.40
N ASP A 340 3.24 -17.32 1.55
CA ASP A 340 4.62 -17.16 1.07
C ASP A 340 4.80 -15.95 0.15
N LEU A 341 3.80 -15.65 -0.66
CA LEU A 341 3.77 -14.43 -1.48
C LEU A 341 3.62 -13.18 -0.63
N ASN A 342 2.80 -13.23 0.43
CA ASN A 342 2.67 -12.15 1.40
C ASN A 342 3.97 -11.94 2.20
N LYS A 343 4.68 -13.02 2.57
CA LYS A 343 6.01 -12.96 3.19
C LYS A 343 7.04 -12.32 2.26
N PHE A 344 6.98 -12.62 0.96
CA PHE A 344 7.84 -11.98 -0.04
C PHE A 344 7.58 -10.46 -0.13
N ALA A 345 6.30 -10.04 -0.17
CA ALA A 345 5.95 -8.62 -0.19
C ALA A 345 6.44 -7.90 1.08
N LEU A 346 6.28 -8.51 2.26
CA LEU A 346 6.84 -8.01 3.52
C LEU A 346 8.36 -7.91 3.49
N PHE A 347 9.05 -8.89 2.89
CA PHE A 347 10.50 -8.84 2.74
C PHE A 347 10.94 -7.63 1.92
N HIS A 348 10.28 -7.33 0.79
CA HIS A 348 10.51 -6.09 0.05
C HIS A 348 10.26 -4.85 0.93
N ASN A 349 9.06 -4.77 1.54
CA ASN A 349 8.63 -3.62 2.34
C ASN A 349 9.60 -3.32 3.49
N ASN A 350 10.10 -4.35 4.19
CA ASN A 350 11.05 -4.20 5.28
C ASN A 350 12.42 -3.69 4.81
N ASN A 351 12.89 -4.14 3.63
CA ASN A 351 14.13 -3.63 3.05
C ASN A 351 13.97 -2.17 2.59
N LEU A 352 12.81 -1.83 2.00
CA LEU A 352 12.51 -0.47 1.59
C LEU A 352 12.44 0.47 2.80
N GLN A 353 11.71 0.13 3.85
CA GLN A 353 11.61 0.95 5.06
C GLN A 353 12.98 1.20 5.72
N ARG A 354 13.83 0.16 5.81
CA ARG A 354 15.21 0.30 6.31
C ARG A 354 16.03 1.25 5.44
N ALA A 355 15.90 1.17 4.12
CA ALA A 355 16.63 2.04 3.20
C ALA A 355 16.14 3.49 3.28
N LEU A 356 14.82 3.71 3.41
CA LEU A 356 14.24 5.05 3.62
C LEU A 356 14.68 5.67 4.94
N GLU A 357 14.85 4.86 6.00
CA GLU A 357 15.37 5.36 7.28
C GLU A 357 16.80 5.91 7.15
N ASN A 358 17.66 5.24 6.38
CA ASN A 358 18.99 5.75 6.07
C ASN A 358 18.92 7.09 5.30
N LEU A 359 17.97 7.25 4.39
CA LEU A 359 17.76 8.52 3.69
C LEU A 359 17.30 9.64 4.63
N ARG A 360 16.42 9.35 5.59
CA ARG A 360 15.98 10.34 6.60
C ARG A 360 17.12 10.82 7.50
N GLN A 361 18.09 9.95 7.78
CA GLN A 361 19.30 10.33 8.52
C GLN A 361 20.27 11.17 7.68
N LYS A 362 20.33 10.90 6.37
CA LYS A 362 21.20 11.61 5.42
C LYS A 362 20.67 12.99 5.03
N TYR A 363 19.35 13.14 4.89
CA TYR A 363 18.73 14.36 4.38
C TYR A 363 17.75 14.97 5.38
N HIS A 364 17.80 16.29 5.52
CA HIS A 364 16.88 17.05 6.38
C HIS A 364 15.55 17.33 5.65
N VAL A 365 14.86 16.27 5.21
CA VAL A 365 13.59 16.34 4.47
C VAL A 365 12.56 15.37 5.07
N VAL A 366 11.29 15.54 4.70
CA VAL A 366 10.22 14.62 5.09
C VAL A 366 10.13 13.50 4.04
N ILE A 367 10.45 12.28 4.44
CA ILE A 367 10.28 11.06 3.63
C ILE A 367 9.27 10.17 4.34
N LEU A 368 8.07 10.01 3.77
CA LEU A 368 7.01 9.18 4.34
C LEU A 368 6.95 7.83 3.62
N TYR A 369 6.81 6.77 4.41
CA TYR A 369 6.45 5.46 3.89
C TYR A 369 4.93 5.33 3.88
N ALA A 370 4.33 4.98 2.75
CA ALA A 370 2.90 4.70 2.67
C ALA A 370 2.67 3.19 2.75
N ASP A 371 2.12 2.72 3.88
CA ASP A 371 1.95 1.29 4.16
C ASP A 371 0.73 0.70 3.46
N TYR A 372 0.86 0.49 2.15
CA TYR A 372 -0.18 -0.13 1.33
C TYR A 372 -0.50 -1.55 1.79
N TYR A 373 0.46 -2.24 2.40
CA TYR A 373 0.29 -3.62 2.83
C TYR A 373 -0.76 -3.71 3.95
N THR A 374 -0.48 -3.02 5.05
CA THR A 374 -1.36 -2.99 6.24
C THR A 374 -2.68 -2.33 5.91
N THR A 375 -2.66 -1.27 5.09
CA THR A 375 -3.90 -0.63 4.61
C THR A 375 -4.81 -1.65 3.92
N PHE A 376 -4.26 -2.48 3.04
CA PHE A 376 -5.08 -3.41 2.27
C PHE A 376 -5.60 -4.55 3.14
N GLN A 377 -4.76 -5.08 4.03
CA GLN A 377 -5.20 -6.07 5.03
C GLN A 377 -6.33 -5.54 5.91
N SER A 378 -6.26 -4.26 6.29
CA SER A 378 -7.31 -3.62 7.07
C SER A 378 -8.64 -3.53 6.33
N VAL A 379 -8.63 -3.34 5.01
CA VAL A 379 -9.83 -3.39 4.16
C VAL A 379 -10.40 -4.80 4.09
N LEU A 380 -9.56 -5.83 3.90
CA LEU A 380 -9.98 -7.22 3.89
C LEU A 380 -10.61 -7.64 5.22
N CYS A 381 -9.96 -7.30 6.33
CA CYS A 381 -10.43 -7.60 7.69
C CYS A 381 -11.80 -6.94 8.00
N ARG A 382 -11.98 -5.68 7.59
CA ARG A 382 -13.20 -4.91 7.84
C ARG A 382 -14.23 -5.02 6.72
N ALA A 383 -14.00 -5.88 5.73
CA ALA A 383 -14.77 -5.93 4.50
C ALA A 383 -16.31 -5.93 4.71
N PRO A 384 -16.88 -6.70 5.65
CA PRO A 384 -18.32 -6.72 5.88
C PRO A 384 -18.86 -5.36 6.37
N TYR A 385 -18.12 -4.68 7.25
CA TYR A 385 -18.48 -3.36 7.79
C TYR A 385 -18.36 -2.25 6.73
N LEU A 386 -17.45 -2.44 5.78
CA LEU A 386 -17.24 -1.53 4.65
C LEU A 386 -18.23 -1.77 3.49
N GLY A 387 -19.12 -2.75 3.62
CA GLY A 387 -20.14 -3.07 2.62
C GLY A 387 -19.65 -3.96 1.46
N PHE A 388 -18.49 -4.58 1.60
CA PHE A 388 -18.00 -5.59 0.63
C PHE A 388 -18.65 -6.96 0.89
N ASP A 389 -18.90 -7.69 -0.19
CA ASP A 389 -19.47 -9.02 -0.14
C ASP A 389 -18.43 -10.06 0.32
N GLN A 390 -18.71 -10.73 1.44
CA GLN A 390 -17.85 -11.76 2.01
C GLN A 390 -17.59 -12.91 1.04
N GLY A 391 -18.54 -13.23 0.17
CA GLY A 391 -18.43 -14.32 -0.81
C GLY A 391 -17.47 -14.04 -1.98
N SER A 392 -17.01 -12.80 -2.13
CA SER A 392 -16.23 -12.31 -3.28
C SER A 392 -14.99 -11.51 -2.92
N LEU A 393 -14.54 -11.54 -1.66
CA LEU A 393 -13.38 -10.76 -1.19
C LEU A 393 -12.12 -10.93 -2.04
N ASN A 394 -11.84 -12.16 -2.50
CA ASN A 394 -10.68 -12.48 -3.34
C ASN A 394 -11.08 -12.77 -4.81
N LYS A 395 -12.25 -12.30 -5.25
CA LYS A 395 -12.75 -12.52 -6.62
C LYS A 395 -12.76 -11.21 -7.40
N ALA A 396 -12.35 -11.27 -8.65
CA ALA A 396 -12.44 -10.13 -9.56
C ALA A 396 -13.91 -9.84 -9.94
N CYS A 397 -14.31 -8.57 -9.96
CA CYS A 397 -15.62 -8.16 -10.48
C CYS A 397 -15.70 -8.28 -12.01
N CYS A 398 -14.68 -7.80 -12.72
CA CYS A 398 -14.52 -7.93 -14.16
C CYS A 398 -13.60 -9.10 -14.47
N GLY A 399 -14.18 -10.21 -14.91
CA GLY A 399 -13.41 -11.42 -15.10
C GLY A 399 -14.30 -12.63 -15.41
N ILE A 400 -13.63 -13.74 -15.68
CA ILE A 400 -14.27 -15.02 -15.98
C ILE A 400 -13.37 -16.15 -15.49
N GLY A 401 -13.98 -17.28 -15.13
CA GLY A 401 -13.27 -18.54 -14.90
C GLY A 401 -12.72 -18.74 -13.49
N GLY A 402 -12.49 -20.01 -13.15
CA GLY A 402 -11.85 -20.42 -11.89
C GLY A 402 -12.59 -20.00 -10.61
N GLN A 403 -11.93 -20.23 -9.47
CA GLN A 403 -12.44 -19.88 -8.14
C GLN A 403 -12.44 -18.36 -7.88
N TYR A 404 -11.49 -17.64 -8.49
CA TYR A 404 -11.22 -16.22 -8.23
C TYR A 404 -11.80 -15.29 -9.31
N ASN A 405 -12.66 -15.83 -10.19
CA ASN A 405 -13.24 -15.14 -11.34
C ASN A 405 -12.18 -14.50 -12.25
N TYR A 406 -11.08 -15.21 -12.51
CA TYR A 406 -9.95 -14.71 -13.27
C TYR A 406 -9.36 -15.79 -14.18
N ASP A 407 -9.02 -15.38 -15.39
CA ASP A 407 -8.35 -16.18 -16.41
C ASP A 407 -7.30 -15.30 -17.11
N GLY A 408 -6.02 -15.67 -16.98
CA GLY A 408 -4.91 -14.92 -17.56
C GLY A 408 -4.90 -14.89 -19.10
N SER A 409 -5.64 -15.79 -19.76
CA SER A 409 -5.79 -15.78 -21.23
C SER A 409 -6.93 -14.90 -21.72
N ARG A 410 -7.86 -14.54 -20.83
CA ARG A 410 -9.06 -13.75 -21.12
C ARG A 410 -9.29 -12.70 -20.03
N MET A 411 -8.38 -11.75 -19.96
CA MET A 411 -8.40 -10.69 -18.95
C MET A 411 -9.58 -9.72 -19.14
N CYS A 412 -9.89 -8.94 -18.11
CA CYS A 412 -10.88 -7.86 -18.19
C CYS A 412 -10.63 -6.96 -19.41
N GLY A 413 -11.69 -6.64 -20.15
CA GLY A 413 -11.61 -5.89 -21.42
C GLY A 413 -11.53 -6.77 -22.67
N HIS A 414 -11.25 -8.07 -22.55
CA HIS A 414 -11.42 -9.01 -23.67
C HIS A 414 -12.91 -9.22 -24.01
N ALA A 415 -13.17 -9.53 -25.27
CA ALA A 415 -14.52 -9.82 -25.76
C ALA A 415 -15.17 -10.99 -24.98
N GLY A 416 -16.39 -10.75 -24.51
CA GLY A 416 -17.19 -11.73 -23.76
C GLY A 416 -16.72 -11.95 -22.32
N VAL A 417 -15.86 -11.10 -21.77
CA VAL A 417 -15.54 -11.09 -20.33
C VAL A 417 -16.55 -10.16 -19.63
N PRO A 418 -17.40 -10.68 -18.73
CA PRO A 418 -18.43 -9.88 -18.08
C PRO A 418 -17.87 -9.02 -16.94
N VAL A 419 -18.67 -8.03 -16.55
CA VAL A 419 -18.50 -7.26 -15.31
C VAL A 419 -19.61 -7.67 -14.35
N CYS A 420 -19.27 -7.82 -13.06
CA CYS A 420 -20.23 -8.13 -12.01
C CYS A 420 -21.33 -7.05 -11.91
N SER A 421 -22.49 -7.41 -11.33
CA SER A 421 -23.65 -6.51 -11.24
C SER A 421 -23.43 -5.33 -10.29
N ASN A 422 -22.57 -5.48 -9.28
CA ASN A 422 -22.27 -4.43 -8.31
C ASN A 422 -20.77 -4.33 -7.98
N PRO A 423 -20.01 -3.50 -8.71
CA PRO A 423 -18.59 -3.29 -8.46
C PRO A 423 -18.27 -2.71 -7.08
N LYS A 424 -19.20 -2.00 -6.43
CA LYS A 424 -18.94 -1.40 -5.09
C LYS A 424 -18.88 -2.42 -3.97
N GLN A 425 -19.44 -3.60 -4.18
CA GLN A 425 -19.40 -4.71 -3.22
C GLN A 425 -18.18 -5.62 -3.42
N HIS A 426 -17.36 -5.37 -4.44
CA HIS A 426 -16.14 -6.15 -4.69
C HIS A 426 -14.90 -5.36 -4.29
N ILE A 427 -13.90 -6.07 -3.79
CA ILE A 427 -12.58 -5.49 -3.49
C ILE A 427 -11.74 -5.42 -4.77
N HIS A 428 -11.74 -6.48 -5.58
CA HIS A 428 -10.94 -6.55 -6.81
C HIS A 428 -11.77 -6.14 -8.03
N TRP A 429 -11.24 -5.20 -8.82
CA TRP A 429 -11.84 -4.82 -10.09
C TRP A 429 -11.59 -5.90 -11.14
N ASP A 430 -10.32 -6.24 -11.35
CA ASP A 430 -9.87 -7.28 -12.27
C ASP A 430 -8.91 -8.24 -11.55
N GLY A 431 -8.10 -8.99 -12.29
CA GLY A 431 -7.14 -9.93 -11.70
C GLY A 431 -6.00 -9.29 -10.92
N VAL A 432 -5.79 -7.98 -11.04
CA VAL A 432 -4.60 -7.26 -10.56
C VAL A 432 -4.98 -6.03 -9.72
N HIS A 433 -5.97 -5.26 -10.16
CA HIS A 433 -6.34 -3.96 -9.61
C HIS A 433 -7.56 -4.05 -8.69
N LEU A 434 -7.65 -3.10 -7.76
CA LEU A 434 -8.78 -2.99 -6.84
C LEU A 434 -9.91 -2.15 -7.45
N THR A 435 -11.10 -2.27 -6.88
CA THR A 435 -12.23 -1.42 -7.26
C THR A 435 -12.02 0.00 -6.75
N GLN A 436 -12.77 0.92 -7.35
CA GLN A 436 -12.76 2.32 -6.93
C GLN A 436 -13.20 2.50 -5.48
N GLU A 437 -14.10 1.63 -4.97
CA GLU A 437 -14.53 1.64 -3.58
C GLU A 437 -13.43 1.13 -2.64
N ALA A 438 -12.75 0.04 -2.99
CA ALA A 438 -11.59 -0.43 -2.22
C ALA A 438 -10.50 0.64 -2.16
N TYR A 439 -10.15 1.27 -3.29
CA TYR A 439 -9.20 2.38 -3.28
C TYR A 439 -9.66 3.60 -2.48
N ARG A 440 -10.97 3.89 -2.45
CA ARG A 440 -11.53 4.95 -1.59
C ARG A 440 -11.24 4.67 -0.11
N GLN A 441 -11.59 3.48 0.36
CA GLN A 441 -11.40 3.06 1.75
C GLN A 441 -9.92 3.09 2.14
N MET A 442 -9.05 2.56 1.28
CA MET A 442 -7.61 2.61 1.51
C MET A 442 -7.07 4.04 1.56
N SER A 443 -7.53 4.90 0.66
CA SER A 443 -7.04 6.28 0.58
C SER A 443 -7.46 7.11 1.77
N GLU A 444 -8.66 6.92 2.30
CA GLU A 444 -9.12 7.63 3.51
C GLU A 444 -8.22 7.34 4.71
N TRP A 445 -7.75 6.10 4.84
CA TRP A 445 -6.80 5.73 5.89
C TRP A 445 -5.41 6.34 5.66
N LEU A 446 -4.86 6.17 4.45
CA LEU A 446 -3.55 6.69 4.08
C LEU A 446 -3.47 8.22 4.15
N LEU A 447 -4.55 8.93 3.82
CA LEU A 447 -4.63 10.38 3.90
C LEU A 447 -4.44 10.88 5.32
N GLY A 448 -5.04 10.21 6.31
CA GLY A 448 -4.86 10.57 7.72
C GLY A 448 -3.39 10.52 8.12
N GLU A 449 -2.69 9.44 7.78
CA GLU A 449 -1.26 9.27 8.06
C GLU A 449 -0.40 10.27 7.32
N ILE A 450 -0.63 10.43 6.01
CA ILE A 450 0.14 11.32 5.15
C ILE A 450 -0.04 12.77 5.61
N LEU A 451 -1.28 13.26 5.74
CA LEU A 451 -1.54 14.66 6.09
C LEU A 451 -1.07 15.03 7.50
N SER A 452 -1.12 14.09 8.45
CA SER A 452 -0.63 14.34 9.81
C SER A 452 0.90 14.46 9.89
N ASN A 453 1.62 13.86 8.94
CA ASN A 453 3.08 13.81 8.95
C ASN A 453 3.75 14.70 7.88
N ILE A 454 3.00 15.14 6.86
CA ILE A 454 3.46 16.21 5.98
C ILE A 454 3.40 17.52 6.76
N LYS A 455 4.55 18.04 7.17
CA LYS A 455 4.68 19.39 7.74
C LYS A 455 4.40 20.45 6.66
N CYS A 456 3.13 20.68 6.37
CA CYS A 456 2.67 21.81 5.55
C CYS A 456 2.80 23.08 6.40
N VAL A 457 3.76 23.93 6.06
CA VAL A 457 3.74 25.32 6.51
C VAL A 457 2.90 26.06 5.49
N TRP A 458 1.67 26.39 5.88
CA TRP A 458 0.71 27.11 5.05
C TRP A 458 1.10 28.59 4.92
#